data_AF-A0A5N5ZHJ0-F1
#
_entry.id   AF-A0A5N5ZHJ0-F1
#
_cell.length_a   1.000
_cell.length_b   1.000
_cell.length_c   1.000
_cell.angle_alpha   90.00
_cell.angle_beta   90.00
_cell.angle_gamma   90.00
#
_symmetry.space_group_name_H-M   'P 1'
#
loop_
_entity.id
_entity.type
_entity.pdbx_description
1 polymer ?
#
loop_
_entity_poly.entity_id
_entity_poly.type
_entity_poly.pdbx_seq_one_letter_code
_entity_poly.pdbx_strand_id
1 'polypeptide(L)'
;MKPTSSQQKSQELLEKIIHKAWSDDAFKAALIANPLDAIEKATGERVQLPEGKTLIVRDQTSQEKIYVNIPAEPNMEDLELSEDQLEVVAGGGIIWPAYVMLPILPVDPIKDGRIN
;
A
#
# COMPACT_ATOMS: atom_id res chain seq x y z
N MET A 1 17.54 -3.87 5.88
CA MET A 1 17.13 -4.76 4.77
C MET A 1 17.08 -3.96 3.48
N LYS A 2 17.44 -4.56 2.34
CA LYS A 2 17.19 -3.98 1.00
C LYS A 2 15.73 -4.28 0.63
N PRO A 3 14.99 -3.33 0.00
CA PRO A 3 13.64 -3.60 -0.46
C PRO A 3 13.64 -4.70 -1.53
N THR A 4 12.59 -5.53 -1.55
CA THR A 4 12.36 -6.52 -2.61
C THR A 4 11.96 -5.81 -3.90
N SER A 5 12.12 -6.47 -5.06
CA SER A 5 11.71 -5.92 -6.36
C SER A 5 10.23 -5.53 -6.40
N SER A 6 9.37 -6.31 -5.74
CA SER A 6 7.94 -6.02 -5.59
C SER A 6 7.69 -4.75 -4.76
N GLN A 7 8.43 -4.56 -3.66
CA GLN A 7 8.33 -3.35 -2.83
C GLN A 7 8.76 -2.11 -3.61
N GLN A 8 9.81 -2.20 -4.43
CA GLN A 8 10.26 -1.09 -5.28
C GLN A 8 9.20 -0.70 -6.32
N LYS A 9 8.64 -1.68 -7.02
CA LYS A 9 7.61 -1.44 -8.04
C LYS A 9 6.34 -0.82 -7.44
N SER A 10 5.94 -1.25 -6.24
CA SER A 10 4.83 -0.63 -5.51
C SER A 10 5.11 0.82 -5.12
N GLN A 11 6.34 1.14 -4.68
CA GLN A 11 6.71 2.52 -4.32
C GLN A 11 6.66 3.44 -5.54
N GLU A 12 7.24 3.01 -6.66
CA GLU A 12 7.20 3.77 -7.93
C GLU A 12 5.77 4.03 -8.40
N LEU A 13 4.87 3.03 -8.25
CA LEU A 13 3.46 3.20 -8.60
C LEU A 13 2.78 4.23 -7.69
N LEU A 14 2.99 4.14 -6.37
CA LEU A 14 2.41 5.06 -5.40
C LEU A 14 2.88 6.51 -5.63
N GLU A 15 4.17 6.72 -5.87
CA GLU A 15 4.72 8.04 -6.19
C GLU A 15 4.03 8.65 -7.40
N LYS A 16 3.92 7.89 -8.50
CA LYS A 16 3.23 8.33 -9.73
C LYS A 16 1.78 8.74 -9.46
N ILE A 17 1.05 7.93 -8.70
CA ILE A 17 -0.36 8.19 -8.35
C ILE A 17 -0.47 9.46 -7.49
N ILE A 18 0.38 9.61 -6.47
CA ILE A 18 0.36 10.76 -5.55
C ILE A 18 0.66 12.05 -6.32
N HIS A 19 1.73 12.07 -7.12
CA HIS A 19 2.09 13.25 -7.92
C HIS A 19 0.98 13.65 -8.90
N LYS A 20 0.33 12.68 -9.54
CA LYS A 20 -0.82 12.95 -10.41
C LYS A 20 -2.01 13.48 -9.61
N ALA A 21 -2.33 12.91 -8.45
CA ALA A 21 -3.43 13.37 -7.61
C ALA A 21 -3.23 14.80 -7.06
N TRP A 22 -1.99 15.25 -6.86
CA TRP A 22 -1.69 16.64 -6.49
C TRP A 22 -1.88 17.64 -7.64
N SER A 23 -1.72 17.21 -8.89
CA SER A 23 -1.73 18.10 -10.06
C SER A 23 -3.02 18.02 -10.89
N ASP A 24 -3.86 17.01 -10.66
CA ASP A 24 -5.06 16.71 -11.43
C ASP A 24 -6.23 16.37 -10.49
N ASP A 25 -7.08 17.37 -10.23
CA ASP A 25 -8.23 17.23 -9.33
C ASP A 25 -9.27 16.23 -9.85
N ALA A 26 -9.43 16.11 -11.17
CA ALA A 26 -10.35 15.15 -11.78
C ALA A 26 -9.85 13.71 -11.56
N PHE A 27 -8.55 13.49 -11.74
CA PHE A 27 -7.94 12.21 -11.40
C PHE A 27 -8.04 11.89 -9.90
N LYS A 28 -7.75 12.85 -9.01
CA LYS A 28 -7.89 12.67 -7.56
C LYS A 28 -9.32 12.27 -7.18
N ALA A 29 -10.33 12.94 -7.74
CA ALA A 29 -11.73 12.60 -7.51
C ALA A 29 -12.06 11.17 -8.01
N ALA A 30 -11.60 10.81 -9.21
CA ALA A 30 -11.77 9.46 -9.75
C ALA A 30 -11.05 8.40 -8.92
N LEU A 31 -9.83 8.68 -8.46
CA LEU A 31 -9.02 7.80 -7.61
C LEU A 31 -9.69 7.54 -6.27
N ILE A 32 -10.34 8.54 -5.66
CA ILE A 32 -11.09 8.37 -4.41
C ILE A 32 -12.36 7.54 -4.64
N ALA A 33 -13.05 7.74 -5.77
CA ALA A 33 -14.30 7.07 -6.07
C ALA A 33 -14.13 5.62 -6.53
N ASN A 34 -13.13 5.33 -7.36
CA ASN A 34 -12.82 4.01 -7.89
C ASN A 34 -11.31 3.83 -8.07
N PRO A 35 -10.56 3.50 -7.00
CA PRO A 35 -9.12 3.50 -7.02
C PRO A 35 -8.51 2.56 -8.06
N LEU A 36 -9.03 1.34 -8.17
CA LEU A 36 -8.44 0.31 -9.05
C LEU A 36 -8.55 0.72 -10.53
N ASP A 37 -9.74 1.16 -10.95
CA ASP A 37 -9.99 1.63 -12.32
C ASP A 37 -9.19 2.90 -12.64
N ALA A 38 -9.13 3.86 -11.72
CA ALA A 38 -8.37 5.09 -11.92
C ALA A 38 -6.87 4.82 -12.05
N ILE A 39 -6.31 3.92 -11.22
CA ILE A 39 -4.91 3.51 -11.30
C ILE A 39 -4.62 2.84 -12.64
N GLU A 40 -5.43 1.84 -13.02
CA GLU A 40 -5.23 1.10 -14.27
C GLU A 40 -5.31 2.03 -15.49
N LYS A 41 -6.28 2.95 -15.54
CA LYS A 41 -6.39 3.94 -16.62
C LYS A 41 -5.22 4.92 -16.68
N ALA A 42 -4.70 5.33 -15.53
CA ALA A 42 -3.65 6.34 -15.47
C ALA A 42 -2.24 5.78 -15.71
N THR A 43 -1.98 4.53 -15.32
CA THR A 43 -0.63 3.95 -15.33
C THR A 43 -0.52 2.72 -16.23
N GLY A 44 -1.63 2.09 -16.59
CA GLY A 44 -1.67 0.81 -17.28
C GLY A 44 -1.19 -0.36 -16.41
N GLU A 45 -0.96 -0.15 -15.12
CA GLU A 45 -0.67 -1.19 -14.12
C GLU A 45 -1.97 -1.60 -13.43
N ARG A 46 -2.18 -2.91 -13.29
CA ARG A 46 -3.29 -3.46 -12.54
C ARG A 46 -2.84 -3.80 -11.11
N VAL A 47 -3.67 -3.46 -10.14
CA VAL A 47 -3.48 -3.79 -8.73
C VAL A 47 -4.37 -4.99 -8.39
N GLN A 48 -3.75 -6.09 -7.98
CA GLN A 48 -4.42 -7.34 -7.61
C GLN A 48 -4.59 -7.43 -6.09
N LEU A 49 -5.74 -7.02 -5.57
CA LEU A 49 -6.02 -7.13 -4.15
C LEU A 49 -6.23 -8.59 -3.72
N PRO A 50 -5.82 -8.96 -2.50
CA PRO A 50 -6.21 -10.24 -1.90
C PRO A 50 -7.73 -10.39 -1.84
N GLU A 51 -8.20 -11.63 -1.84
CA GLU A 51 -9.62 -11.94 -1.78
C GLU A 51 -10.31 -11.26 -0.59
N GLY A 52 -11.50 -10.70 -0.83
CA GLY A 52 -12.28 -10.02 0.20
C GLY A 52 -11.72 -8.67 0.67
N LYS A 53 -10.63 -8.16 0.07
CA LYS A 53 -10.07 -6.84 0.40
C LYS A 53 -10.53 -5.77 -0.58
N THR A 54 -10.57 -4.53 -0.09
CA THR A 54 -10.89 -3.34 -0.89
C THR A 54 -9.83 -2.28 -0.66
N LEU A 55 -9.41 -1.61 -1.73
CA LEU A 55 -8.54 -0.44 -1.65
C LEU A 55 -9.41 0.79 -1.41
N ILE A 56 -9.10 1.56 -0.36
CA ILE A 56 -9.78 2.82 -0.04
C ILE A 56 -8.74 3.93 -0.10
N VAL A 57 -9.02 4.97 -0.88
CA VAL A 57 -8.20 6.19 -0.95
C VAL A 57 -8.91 7.32 -0.24
N ARG A 58 -8.19 8.02 0.65
CA ARG A 58 -8.68 9.20 1.37
C ARG A 58 -7.76 10.38 1.08
N ASP A 59 -8.35 11.50 0.71
CA ASP A 59 -7.61 12.75 0.53
C ASP A 59 -7.20 13.32 1.88
N GLN A 60 -5.90 13.34 2.14
CA GLN A 60 -5.29 13.90 3.35
C GLN A 60 -4.45 15.15 3.06
N THR A 61 -4.69 15.85 1.94
CA THR A 61 -3.87 17.01 1.51
C THR A 61 -4.08 18.27 2.34
N SER A 62 -5.19 18.37 3.08
CA SER A 62 -5.51 19.54 3.92
C SER A 62 -4.54 19.68 5.09
N GLN A 63 -3.78 20.77 5.13
CA GLN A 63 -2.83 21.07 6.22
C GLN A 63 -3.50 21.37 7.57
N GLU A 64 -4.80 21.68 7.57
CA GLU A 64 -5.57 21.96 8.79
C GLU A 64 -6.09 20.70 9.51
N LYS A 65 -5.93 19.51 8.89
CA LYS A 65 -6.49 18.25 9.40
C LYS A 65 -5.37 17.32 9.82
N ILE A 66 -5.54 16.68 10.96
CA ILE A 66 -4.67 15.60 11.43
C ILE A 66 -5.41 14.29 11.25
N TYR A 67 -4.74 13.30 10.66
CA TYR A 67 -5.31 11.98 10.43
C TYR A 67 -4.66 10.96 11.35
N VAL A 68 -5.50 10.10 11.94
CA VAL A 68 -5.08 8.95 12.73
C VAL A 68 -5.71 7.72 12.10
N ASN A 69 -4.89 6.75 11.70
CA ASN A 69 -5.37 5.46 11.23
C ASN A 69 -5.37 4.49 12.40
N ILE A 70 -6.52 3.89 12.68
CA ILE A 70 -6.65 2.81 13.66
C ILE A 70 -6.60 1.50 12.87
N PRO A 71 -5.55 0.68 13.01
CA PRO A 71 -5.46 -0.58 12.30
C PRO A 71 -6.52 -1.56 12.83
N ALA A 72 -6.90 -2.54 12.00
CA ALA A 72 -7.64 -3.70 12.50
C ALA A 72 -6.78 -4.42 13.55
N GLU A 73 -7.43 -5.00 14.56
CA GLU A 73 -6.72 -5.85 15.50
C GLU A 73 -5.99 -6.96 14.73
N PRO A 74 -4.68 -7.16 14.99
CA PRO A 74 -3.92 -8.18 14.31
C PRO A 74 -4.53 -9.54 14.65
N ASN A 75 -4.86 -10.32 13.62
CA ASN A 75 -5.17 -11.71 13.84
C ASN A 75 -3.85 -12.43 14.18
N MET A 76 -3.62 -12.68 15.46
CA MET A 76 -2.40 -13.34 15.95
C MET A 76 -2.42 -14.86 15.73
N GLU A 77 -3.56 -15.44 15.33
CA GLU A 77 -3.65 -16.88 15.08
C GLU A 77 -2.90 -17.31 13.82
N ASP A 78 -2.78 -16.42 12.82
CA ASP A 78 -2.10 -16.68 11.53
C ASP A 78 -0.77 -15.91 11.38
N LEU A 79 -0.31 -15.23 12.44
CA LEU A 79 0.85 -14.35 12.35
C LEU A 79 2.16 -15.11 12.62
N GLU A 80 2.77 -15.64 11.57
CA GLU A 80 4.14 -16.17 11.66
C GLU A 80 5.14 -15.01 11.81
N LEU A 81 5.77 -14.94 12.98
CA LEU A 81 6.80 -13.95 13.30
C LEU A 81 8.19 -14.52 13.02
N SER A 82 9.08 -13.72 12.43
CA SER A 82 10.50 -14.07 12.37
C SER A 82 11.11 -14.06 13.77
N GLU A 83 12.27 -14.71 13.96
CA GLU A 83 12.99 -14.71 15.24
C GLU A 83 13.22 -13.30 15.78
N ASP A 84 13.66 -12.37 14.92
CA ASP A 84 13.84 -10.96 15.28
C ASP A 84 12.53 -10.28 15.76
N GLN A 85 11.38 -10.65 15.18
CA GLN A 85 10.08 -10.10 15.58
C GLN A 85 9.58 -10.73 16.88
N LEU A 86 9.87 -12.01 17.10
CA LEU A 86 9.60 -12.70 18.35
C LEU A 86 10.41 -12.11 19.50
N GLU A 87 11.68 -11.75 19.28
CA GLU A 87 12.52 -11.10 20.29
C GLU A 87 11.92 -9.76 20.75
N VAL A 88 11.42 -8.96 19.80
CA VAL A 88 10.74 -7.68 20.10
C VAL A 88 9.50 -7.91 20.97
N VAL A 89 8.67 -8.90 20.65
CA VAL A 89 7.45 -9.23 21.42
C VAL A 89 7.80 -9.78 22.80
N ALA A 90 8.79 -10.67 22.89
CA ALA A 90 9.26 -11.23 24.15
C ALA A 90 9.82 -10.14 25.09
N GLY A 91 10.39 -9.06 24.53
CA GLY A 91 10.81 -7.87 25.25
C GLY A 91 9.68 -6.90 25.64
N GLY A 92 8.41 -7.21 25.35
CA GLY A 92 7.26 -6.34 25.61
C GLY A 92 7.07 -5.22 24.58
N GLY A 93 7.77 -5.30 23.44
CA GLY A 93 7.61 -4.37 22.32
C GLY A 93 6.34 -4.64 21.51
N ILE A 94 5.77 -3.57 20.95
CA ILE A 94 4.63 -3.66 20.02
C ILE A 94 5.16 -3.78 18.60
N ILE A 95 4.84 -4.87 17.91
CA ILE A 95 5.05 -4.94 16.46
C ILE A 95 3.91 -4.18 15.79
N TRP A 96 4.13 -2.92 15.47
CA TRP A 96 3.29 -2.24 14.50
C TRP A 96 3.49 -2.96 13.16
N PRO A 97 2.45 -3.57 12.56
CA PRO A 97 2.65 -4.28 11.31
C PRO A 97 3.22 -3.28 10.29
N ALA A 98 4.36 -3.58 9.68
CA ALA A 98 5.00 -2.67 8.71
C ALA A 98 4.05 -2.27 7.55
N TYR A 99 3.06 -3.10 7.26
CA TYR A 99 1.95 -2.84 6.34
C TYR A 99 1.08 -1.62 6.70
N VAL A 100 1.13 -1.15 7.96
CA VAL A 100 0.41 0.04 8.42
C VAL A 100 1.19 1.33 8.11
N MET A 101 2.52 1.26 7.99
CA MET A 101 3.37 2.45 7.82
C MET A 101 3.47 2.89 6.35
N LEU A 102 3.48 1.94 5.41
CA LEU A 102 3.36 2.19 3.96
C LEU A 102 2.62 1.01 3.30
N PRO A 103 1.50 1.23 2.60
CA PRO A 103 0.82 0.15 1.90
C PRO A 103 1.71 -0.37 0.76
N ILE A 104 1.97 -1.68 0.73
CA ILE A 104 2.50 -2.33 -0.48
C ILE A 104 1.28 -2.67 -1.33
N LEU A 105 1.16 -2.03 -2.49
CA LEU A 105 0.16 -2.38 -3.49
C LEU A 105 0.67 -3.60 -4.28
N PRO A 106 -0.01 -4.75 -4.20
CA PRO A 106 0.30 -5.89 -5.06
C PRO A 106 -0.01 -5.51 -6.51
N VAL A 107 1.05 -5.22 -7.25
CA VAL A 107 0.98 -4.93 -8.69
C VAL A 107 1.18 -6.21 -9.48
N ASP A 108 0.49 -6.33 -10.61
CA ASP A 108 0.67 -7.47 -11.50
C ASP A 108 2.15 -7.59 -11.89
N PRO A 109 2.73 -8.80 -11.85
CA PRO A 109 4.11 -9.03 -12.25
C PRO A 109 4.35 -8.79 -13.75
N ILE A 110 3.28 -8.69 -14.54
CA ILE A 110 3.35 -8.69 -16.00
C ILE A 110 3.60 -7.28 -16.51
N LYS A 111 4.87 -6.87 -16.54
CA LYS A 111 5.52 -5.99 -17.55
C LYS A 111 7.06 -5.99 -17.49
N ASP A 112 7.70 -6.79 -16.64
CA ASP A 112 9.16 -6.97 -16.78
C ASP A 112 9.38 -8.14 -17.74
N GLY A 113 9.91 -7.83 -18.93
CA GLY A 113 10.20 -8.79 -20.01
C GLY A 113 11.34 -9.75 -19.67
N ARG A 114 11.33 -10.34 -18.48
CA ARG A 114 12.33 -11.28 -17.96
C ARG A 114 11.67 -12.64 -17.71
N ILE A 115 11.06 -13.17 -18.75
CA ILE A 115 10.96 -14.62 -18.94
C ILE A 115 11.65 -14.96 -20.27
N ASN A 116 12.94 -15.26 -20.17
CA ASN A 116 13.70 -16.15 -21.05
C ASN A 116 14.84 -16.70 -20.20
#